data_AF-A0A7L3CPU5-F1
#
_entry.id   AF-A0A7L3CPU5-F1
#
_cell.length_a   1.000
_cell.length_b   1.000
_cell.length_c   1.000
_cell.angle_alpha   90.00
_cell.angle_beta   90.00
_cell.angle_gamma   90.00
#
_symmetry.space_group_name_H-M   'P 1'
#
loop_
_entity.id
_entity.type
_entity.pdbx_description
1 polymer ?
#
loop_
_entity_poly.entity_id
_entity_poly.type
_entity_poly.pdbx_seq_one_letter_code
_entity_poly.pdbx_strand_id
1 'polypeptide(L)' 'DKEQFAFSVIFPNSQRPSLRFQWRVLPQGMVNSPAICQITVDRALVPVRQNDPTVTIIQYIDDILIAA' A
#
# COMPACT_ATOMS: atom_id res chain seq x y z
N ASP A 1 5.35 -20.10 -5.70
CA ASP A 1 6.05 -19.44 -4.57
C ASP A 1 6.47 -18.03 -4.92
N LYS A 2 5.88 -17.03 -4.26
CA LYS A 2 6.27 -15.62 -4.44
C LYS A 2 7.26 -15.24 -3.34
N GLU A 3 8.52 -15.63 -3.50
CA GLU A 3 9.61 -15.20 -2.60
C GLU A 3 9.75 -13.67 -2.51
N GLN A 4 9.27 -12.96 -3.53
CA GLN A 4 9.36 -11.51 -3.67
C GLN A 4 8.70 -10.69 -2.54
N PHE A 5 7.84 -11.32 -1.73
CA PHE A 5 7.19 -10.68 -0.56
C PHE A 5 7.52 -11.36 0.77
N ALA A 6 8.63 -12.11 0.84
CA ALA A 6 9.09 -12.68 2.10
C ALA A 6 9.83 -11.64 2.95
N PHE A 7 9.67 -11.72 4.28
CA PHE A 7 10.43 -10.92 5.25
C PHE A 7 10.79 -11.75 6.48
N SER A 8 11.80 -11.30 7.23
CA SER A 8 12.27 -11.97 8.45
C SER A 8 12.10 -11.07 9.67
N VAL A 9 11.60 -11.64 10.76
CA VAL A 9 11.60 -11.01 12.09
C VAL A 9 12.82 -11.52 12.85
N ILE A 10 13.69 -10.60 13.28
CA ILE A 10 14.92 -10.88 14.02
C ILE A 10 14.70 -10.50 15.49
N PHE A 11 15.14 -11.35 16.40
CA PHE A 11 15.04 -11.11 17.84
C PHE A 11 16.33 -10.50 18.39
N PRO A 12 16.26 -9.57 19.38
CA PRO A 12 17.43 -9.00 20.02
C PRO A 12 18.37 -10.08 20.57
N ASN A 13 19.68 -9.89 20.41
CA ASN A 13 20.71 -10.80 20.90
C ASN A 13 20.48 -12.28 20.54
N SER A 14 19.83 -12.56 19.40
CA SER A 14 19.54 -13.92 18.94
C SER A 14 18.80 -14.79 19.97
N GLN A 15 17.98 -14.17 20.83
CA GLN A 15 17.23 -14.87 21.88
C GLN A 15 16.37 -16.03 21.35
N ARG A 16 15.97 -15.97 20.07
CA ARG A 16 15.26 -17.04 19.36
C ARG A 16 15.69 -17.05 17.88
N PRO A 17 15.54 -18.19 17.16
CA PRO A 17 15.76 -18.23 15.71
C PRO A 17 14.88 -17.22 14.97
N SER A 18 15.41 -16.64 13.90
CA SER A 18 14.66 -15.71 13.05
C SER A 18 13.43 -16.40 12.45
N LEU A 19 12.29 -15.71 12.44
CA LEU A 19 11.07 -16.20 11.82
C LEU A 19 10.90 -15.58 10.44
N ARG A 20 10.56 -16.40 9.42
CA ARG A 20 10.33 -15.95 8.04
C ARG A 20 8.83 -15.99 7.74
N PHE A 21 8.32 -14.89 7.21
CA PHE A 21 6.92 -14.70 6.82
C PHE A 21 6.83 -14.26 5.37
N GLN A 22 5.62 -14.33 4.81
CA GLN A 22 5.30 -13.83 3.47
C GLN A 22 4.02 -13.01 3.53
N TRP A 23 3.99 -11.88 2.83
CA TRP A 23 2.76 -11.11 2.71
C TRP A 23 1.73 -11.87 1.84
N ARG A 24 0.51 -12.00 2.36
CA ARG A 24 -0.63 -12.58 1.62
C ARG A 24 -1.32 -11.58 0.71
N VAL A 25 -1.19 -10.30 1.05
CA VAL A 25 -1.73 -9.14 0.33
C VAL A 25 -0.59 -8.19 -0.02
N LEU A 26 -0.86 -7.13 -0.77
CA LEU A 26 0.19 -6.16 -1.08
C LEU A 26 0.73 -5.51 0.20
N PRO A 27 2.06 -5.49 0.39
CA PRO A 27 2.65 -4.78 1.49
C PRO A 27 2.52 -3.27 1.29
N GLN A 28 2.22 -2.56 2.37
CA GLN A 28 2.31 -1.11 2.44
C GLN A 28 3.77 -0.66 2.24
N GLY A 29 3.95 0.52 1.69
CA GLY A 29 5.23 1.15 1.35
C GLY A 29 5.84 0.62 0.05
N MET A 30 5.17 -0.28 -0.67
CA MET A 30 5.70 -0.81 -1.91
C MET A 30 5.48 0.18 -3.06
N VAL A 31 6.56 0.63 -3.70
CA VAL A 31 6.50 1.61 -4.82
C VAL A 31 5.58 1.17 -5.96
N ASN A 32 5.43 -0.15 -6.17
CA ASN A 32 4.55 -0.70 -7.21
C ASN A 32 3.12 -1.00 -6.73
N SER A 33 2.82 -0.81 -5.44
CA SER A 33 1.46 -0.95 -4.87
C SER A 33 0.43 -0.08 -5.61
N PRO A 34 0.71 1.22 -5.89
CA PRO A 34 -0.21 2.07 -6.65
C PRO A 34 -0.56 1.49 -8.00
N ALA A 35 0.43 1.09 -8.81
CA ALA A 35 0.17 0.57 -10.15
C ALA A 35 -0.75 -0.67 -10.13
N ILE A 36 -0.71 -1.46 -9.05
CA ILE A 36 -1.54 -2.67 -8.91
C ILE A 36 -2.94 -2.34 -8.40
N CYS A 37 -3.09 -1.31 -7.55
CA CYS A 37 -4.36 -0.94 -6.91
C CYS A 37 -4.99 0.37 -7.43
N GLN A 38 -4.38 1.03 -8.42
CA GLN A 38 -4.77 2.37 -8.89
C GLN A 38 -6.24 2.38 -9.32
N ILE A 39 -6.66 1.40 -10.12
CA ILE A 39 -8.04 1.29 -10.61
C ILE A 39 -9.04 1.16 -9.46
N THR A 40 -8.68 0.45 -8.38
CA THR A 40 -9.55 0.29 -7.22
C THR A 40 -9.69 1.59 -6.45
N VAL A 41 -8.58 2.30 -6.23
CA VAL A 41 -8.59 3.59 -5.53
C VAL A 41 -9.30 4.66 -6.35
N ASP A 42 -9.04 4.73 -7.65
CA ASP A 42 -9.72 5.64 -8.58
C ASP A 42 -11.23 5.43 -8.57
N ARG A 43 -11.69 4.18 -8.62
CA ARG A 43 -13.12 3.83 -8.54
C ARG A 43 -13.75 4.26 -7.22
N ALA A 44 -13.03 4.10 -6.11
CA ALA A 44 -13.52 4.52 -4.79
C ALA A 44 -13.64 6.06 -4.68
N LEU A 45 -12.82 6.82 -5.40
CA LEU A 45 -12.79 8.28 -5.38
C LEU A 45 -13.76 8.94 -6.38
N VAL A 46 -14.39 8.18 -7.28
CA VAL A 46 -15.37 8.70 -8.26
C VAL A 46 -16.45 9.58 -7.59
N PRO A 47 -17.10 9.17 -6.49
CA PRO A 47 -18.15 9.99 -5.88
C PRO A 47 -17.63 11.33 -5.33
N VAL A 48 -16.38 11.38 -4.84
CA VAL A 48 -15.77 12.61 -4.32
C VAL A 48 -15.57 13.61 -5.45
N ARG A 49 -15.03 13.15 -6.60
CA ARG A 49 -14.83 13.98 -7.80
C ARG A 49 -16.14 14.48 -8.40
N GLN A 50 -17.22 13.70 -8.28
CA GLN A 50 -18.55 14.08 -8.75
C GLN A 50 -19.23 15.10 -7.84
N ASN A 51 -19.07 14.97 -6.53
CA ASN A 51 -19.65 15.88 -5.55
C ASN A 51 -18.96 17.25 -5.56
N ASP A 52 -17.64 17.29 -5.72
CA ASP A 52 -16.89 18.54 -5.82
C ASP A 52 -15.79 18.44 -6.89
N PRO A 53 -16.04 18.98 -8.10
CA PRO A 53 -15.07 18.99 -9.20
C PRO A 53 -13.84 19.88 -8.94
N THR A 54 -13.87 20.76 -7.95
CA THR A 54 -12.78 21.71 -7.65
C THR A 54 -11.70 21.10 -6.77
N VAL A 55 -12.04 20.02 -6.06
CA VAL A 55 -11.12 19.29 -5.18
C VAL A 55 -10.00 18.64 -5.99
N THR A 56 -8.76 18.94 -5.60
CA THR A 56 -7.57 18.29 -6.15
C THR A 56 -7.28 17.01 -5.36
N ILE A 57 -7.22 15.87 -6.04
CA ILE A 57 -6.89 14.57 -5.45
C ILE A 57 -5.64 13.98 -6.10
N ILE A 58 -4.61 13.73 -5.29
CA ILE A 58 -3.33 13.15 -5.71
C ILE A 58 -3.10 11.86 -4.91
N GLN A 59 -2.76 10.77 -5.61
CA GLN A 59 -2.37 9.51 -4.98
C GLN A 59 -0.86 9.30 -5.10
N TYR A 60 -0.20 8.99 -3.99
CA TYR A 60 1.22 8.66 -3.93
C TYR A 60 1.44 7.46 -3.02
N ILE A 61 1.87 6.32 -3.58
CA ILE A 61 2.05 5.07 -2.82
C ILE A 61 0.75 4.71 -2.07
N ASP A 62 0.76 4.74 -0.75
CA ASP A 62 -0.40 4.44 0.09
C ASP A 62 -1.10 5.71 0.60
N ASP A 63 -0.61 6.88 0.20
CA ASP A 63 -1.14 8.19 0.59
C ASP A 63 -2.08 8.75 -0.48
N ILE A 64 -3.16 9.38 -0.03
CA ILE A 64 -4.07 10.17 -0.86
C ILE A 64 -4.13 11.57 -0.27
N LEU A 65 -3.64 12.55 -1.03
CA LEU A 65 -3.78 13.96 -0.71
C LEU A 65 -5.09 14.49 -1.32
N ILE A 66 -5.91 15.12 -0.50
CA ILE A 66 -7.16 15.79 -0.89
C ILE A 66 -7.03 17.27 -0.47
N ALA A 67 -7.14 18.18 -1.43
CA ALA A 67 -7.12 19.62 -1.20
C ALA A 67 -8.37 20.26 -1.80
N ALA A 68 -9.05 21.09 -1.01
CA ALA A 68 -10.28 21.82 -1.34
C ALA A 68 -10.04 23.32 -1.20
#